data_AF-A0A7M7LNA1-F1
#
_entry.id   AF-A0A7M7LNA1-F1
#
_cell.length_a   1.000
_cell.length_b   1.000
_cell.length_c   1.000
_cell.angle_alpha   90.00
_cell.angle_beta   90.00
_cell.angle_gamma   90.00
#
_symmetry.space_group_name_H-M   'P 1'
#
loop_
_entity.id
_entity.type
_entity.pdbx_description
1 polymer ?
#
loop_
_entity_poly.entity_id
_entity_poly.type
_entity_poly.pdbx_seq_one_letter_code
_entity_poly.pdbx_strand_id
1 'polypeptide(L)'
;MKLSVILACALSCGCIALELCNNEASLQLKRRRKRALTFPKGSAFVMTMSMVKSIQLRVPANWNLDIEFDVIWPLPVGLSALPRKPTTTTTTRRPAPVRWRPVDVYWEPHRRHRRELYANFELALDSQGIPGKRCIMHAICEAKLVLNPPGLSLVEDVLRVIFSYPASLNATSDHYDRAYHHRSDCDSTYPCPFSLLHLLLNYNNGGDE
;
A
#
# COMPACT_ATOMS: atom_id res chain seq x y z
N MET A 1 28.40 -10.52 12.02
CA MET A 1 28.87 -10.54 10.62
C MET A 1 27.66 -10.71 9.72
N LYS A 2 27.13 -9.59 9.17
CA LYS A 2 26.02 -9.64 8.22
C LYS A 2 26.63 -9.96 6.85
N LEU A 3 26.33 -11.14 6.33
CA LEU A 3 26.74 -11.54 4.98
C LEU A 3 25.69 -11.00 4.01
N SER A 4 25.89 -9.77 3.53
CA SER A 4 25.07 -9.17 2.49
C SER A 4 25.53 -9.71 1.14
N VAL A 5 24.82 -10.70 0.60
CA VAL A 5 25.04 -11.17 -0.78
C VAL A 5 24.33 -10.16 -1.69
N ILE A 6 25.08 -9.17 -2.17
CA ILE A 6 24.64 -8.24 -3.20
C ILE A 6 24.67 -9.02 -4.51
N LEU A 7 23.51 -9.49 -4.97
CA LEU A 7 23.36 -10.08 -6.30
C LEU A 7 23.32 -8.93 -7.32
N ALA A 8 24.48 -8.57 -7.85
CA ALA A 8 24.59 -7.67 -8.97
C ALA A 8 24.04 -8.37 -10.23
N CYS A 9 22.76 -8.16 -10.53
CA CYS A 9 22.21 -8.49 -11.85
C CYS A 9 22.74 -7.47 -12.87
N ALA A 10 23.93 -7.74 -13.41
CA ALA A 10 24.37 -7.10 -14.63
C ALA A 10 23.44 -7.55 -15.77
N LEU A 11 22.73 -6.59 -16.35
CA LEU A 11 21.95 -6.74 -17.58
C LEU A 11 22.91 -7.01 -18.76
N SER A 12 23.33 -8.26 -18.94
CA SER A 12 23.73 -8.78 -20.24
C SER A 12 22.55 -9.56 -20.83
N CYS A 13 21.58 -8.80 -21.33
CA CYS A 13 20.57 -9.31 -22.27
C CYS A 13 21.29 -9.59 -23.60
N GLY A 14 21.80 -10.80 -23.78
CA GLY A 14 22.48 -11.21 -24.99
C GLY A 14 22.88 -12.69 -24.97
N CYS A 15 22.05 -13.54 -25.60
CA CYS A 15 22.48 -14.74 -26.34
C CYS A 15 22.85 -16.07 -25.65
N ILE A 16 22.56 -16.37 -24.37
CA ILE A 16 22.81 -17.75 -23.83
C ILE A 16 21.54 -18.63 -23.81
N ALA A 17 20.41 -18.18 -24.36
CA ALA A 17 19.12 -18.88 -24.17
C ALA A 17 18.71 -19.90 -25.25
N LEU A 18 19.56 -20.27 -26.22
CA LEU A 18 19.07 -21.00 -27.42
C LEU A 18 19.69 -22.37 -27.74
N GLU A 19 20.60 -22.93 -26.94
CA GLU A 19 21.22 -24.23 -27.28
C GLU A 19 20.93 -25.43 -26.35
N LEU A 20 20.02 -25.34 -25.36
CA LEU A 20 19.74 -26.48 -24.46
C LEU A 20 18.26 -26.86 -24.35
N CYS A 21 17.48 -26.78 -25.43
CA CYS A 21 16.12 -27.33 -25.43
C CYS A 21 15.80 -28.13 -26.69
N ASN A 22 16.72 -29.01 -27.09
CA ASN A 22 16.40 -30.13 -27.99
C ASN A 22 16.72 -31.44 -27.28
N ASN A 23 15.82 -31.86 -26.40
CA ASN A 23 15.68 -33.27 -26.10
C ASN A 23 14.22 -33.56 -25.79
N GLU A 24 13.60 -34.31 -26.68
CA GLU A 24 12.23 -34.76 -26.64
C GLU A 24 12.09 -35.82 -25.54
N ALA A 25 12.12 -35.36 -24.28
CA ALA A 25 11.77 -36.16 -23.13
C ALA A 25 10.29 -35.98 -22.86
N SER A 26 9.52 -37.06 -23.03
CA SER A 26 8.12 -37.14 -22.63
C SER A 26 7.97 -36.68 -21.17
N LEU A 27 7.47 -35.45 -20.97
CA LEU A 27 7.24 -34.87 -19.64
C LEU A 27 6.07 -35.60 -18.98
N GLN A 28 6.37 -36.74 -18.36
CA GLN A 28 5.50 -37.36 -17.37
C GLN A 28 5.31 -36.37 -16.21
N LEU A 29 4.20 -35.63 -16.25
CA LEU A 29 3.77 -34.71 -15.20
C LEU A 29 3.45 -35.49 -13.92
N LYS A 30 4.49 -35.89 -13.18
CA LYS A 30 4.33 -36.35 -11.80
C LYS A 30 3.80 -35.17 -11.00
N ARG A 31 2.53 -35.27 -10.58
CA ARG A 31 1.87 -34.30 -9.70
C ARG A 31 2.58 -34.24 -8.35
N ARG A 32 3.65 -33.46 -8.26
CA ARG A 32 4.40 -33.22 -7.02
C ARG A 32 3.47 -32.50 -6.03
N ARG A 33 3.38 -32.98 -4.79
CA ARG A 33 2.61 -32.30 -3.74
C ARG A 33 3.21 -30.91 -3.52
N LYS A 34 2.37 -29.87 -3.62
CA LYS A 34 2.77 -28.49 -3.30
C LYS A 34 3.14 -28.43 -1.81
N ARG A 35 4.38 -28.06 -1.51
CA ARG A 35 4.85 -27.79 -0.14
C ARG A 35 4.92 -26.28 0.04
N ALA A 36 4.46 -25.77 1.17
CA ALA A 36 4.58 -24.36 1.51
C ALA A 36 5.83 -24.16 2.37
N LEU A 37 6.58 -23.09 2.10
CA LEU A 37 7.64 -22.61 2.98
C LEU A 37 7.02 -21.87 4.16
N THR A 38 7.35 -22.26 5.38
CA THR A 38 6.98 -21.54 6.60
C THR A 38 8.11 -20.60 6.98
N PHE A 39 7.86 -19.28 6.92
CA PHE A 39 8.84 -18.27 7.32
C PHE A 39 8.83 -18.07 8.85
N PRO A 40 10.00 -17.85 9.49
CA PRO A 40 10.06 -17.53 10.92
C PRO A 40 9.39 -16.18 11.21
N LYS A 41 8.95 -15.97 12.46
CA LYS A 41 8.25 -14.74 12.88
C LYS A 41 9.13 -13.51 12.61
N GLY A 42 8.54 -12.48 11.99
CA GLY A 42 9.23 -11.22 11.69
C GLY A 42 10.00 -11.19 10.35
N SER A 43 9.83 -12.21 9.50
CA SER A 43 10.42 -12.20 8.15
C SER A 43 9.70 -11.22 7.22
N ALA A 44 10.47 -10.40 6.50
CA ALA A 44 9.97 -9.54 5.42
C ALA A 44 10.74 -9.83 4.13
N PHE A 45 10.02 -9.83 3.01
CA PHE A 45 10.62 -9.78 1.68
C PHE A 45 10.86 -8.31 1.35
N VAL A 46 12.10 -7.96 0.97
CA VAL A 46 12.45 -6.58 0.63
C VAL A 46 12.96 -6.57 -0.80
N MET A 47 12.35 -5.73 -1.63
CA MET A 47 12.82 -5.46 -2.99
C MET A 47 13.37 -4.04 -3.02
N THR A 48 14.67 -3.90 -3.26
CA THR A 48 15.37 -2.62 -3.35
C THR A 48 15.74 -2.35 -4.80
N MET A 49 15.36 -1.20 -5.35
CA MET A 49 15.72 -0.76 -6.69
C MET A 49 16.53 0.53 -6.61
N SER A 50 17.80 0.48 -7.01
CA SER A 50 18.72 1.62 -7.03
C SER A 50 18.95 2.12 -8.45
N MET A 51 18.83 3.42 -8.69
CA MET A 51 19.10 4.08 -9.96
C MET A 51 20.15 5.17 -9.77
N VAL A 52 21.32 4.97 -10.38
CA VAL A 52 22.40 5.95 -10.38
C VAL A 52 22.43 6.66 -11.74
N LYS A 53 22.25 7.98 -11.75
CA LYS A 53 22.39 8.80 -12.96
C LYS A 53 23.30 9.99 -12.69
N SER A 54 24.24 10.28 -13.59
CA SER A 54 25.02 11.52 -13.50
C SER A 54 24.11 12.73 -13.72
N ILE A 55 24.25 13.74 -12.87
CA ILE A 55 23.48 14.98 -12.98
C ILE A 55 24.00 15.75 -14.20
N GLN A 56 23.14 15.94 -15.21
CA GLN A 56 23.46 16.63 -16.47
C GLN A 56 23.31 18.16 -16.35
N LEU A 57 23.65 18.75 -15.20
CA LEU A 57 23.73 20.20 -15.06
C LEU A 57 25.13 20.66 -15.52
N ARG A 58 25.19 21.71 -16.35
CA ARG A 58 26.45 22.41 -16.62
C ARG A 58 26.91 23.01 -15.28
N VAL A 59 28.09 22.60 -14.80
CA VAL A 59 28.89 23.08 -13.63
C VAL A 59 28.64 22.39 -12.26
N PRO A 60 29.69 22.08 -11.44
CA PRO A 60 30.94 21.40 -11.75
C PRO A 60 30.82 19.86 -11.57
N ALA A 61 31.76 19.13 -12.16
CA ALA A 61 31.68 17.70 -12.43
C ALA A 61 31.92 16.80 -11.21
N ASN A 62 31.14 15.69 -11.17
CA ASN A 62 31.34 14.38 -10.51
C ASN A 62 30.30 13.92 -9.45
N TRP A 63 29.17 14.61 -9.29
CA TRP A 63 28.10 14.15 -8.39
C TRP A 63 27.11 13.24 -9.15
N ASN A 64 26.97 12.00 -8.68
CA ASN A 64 25.95 11.07 -9.15
C ASN A 64 24.69 11.23 -8.30
N LEU A 65 23.52 11.30 -8.94
CA LEU A 65 22.25 11.18 -8.27
C LEU A 65 21.96 9.68 -8.08
N ASP A 66 21.87 9.25 -6.83
CA ASP A 66 21.44 7.91 -6.47
C ASP A 66 20.01 7.95 -5.95
N ILE A 67 19.11 7.22 -6.59
CA ILE A 67 17.70 7.11 -6.21
C ILE A 67 17.44 5.67 -5.79
N GLU A 68 17.09 5.48 -4.53
CA GLU A 68 16.76 4.18 -3.95
C GLU A 68 15.25 4.07 -3.71
N PHE A 69 14.64 3.00 -4.25
CA PHE A 69 13.24 2.65 -4.03
C PHE A 69 13.14 1.30 -3.33
N ASP A 70 12.67 1.32 -2.08
CA ASP A 70 12.52 0.13 -1.26
C ASP A 70 11.05 -0.27 -1.12
N VAL A 71 10.71 -1.47 -1.61
CA VAL A 71 9.41 -2.09 -1.43
C VAL A 71 9.54 -3.20 -0.39
N ILE A 72 9.08 -2.93 0.83
CA ILE A 72 9.08 -3.88 1.95
C ILE A 72 7.74 -4.61 2.00
N TRP A 73 7.77 -5.94 1.90
CA TRP A 73 6.61 -6.82 1.94
C TRP A 73 6.67 -7.79 3.13
N PRO A 74 5.85 -7.60 4.19
CA PRO A 74 5.86 -8.51 5.35
C PRO A 74 5.30 -9.88 4.94
N LEU A 75 6.05 -10.95 5.19
CA LEU A 75 5.61 -12.30 4.83
C LEU A 75 4.56 -12.81 5.84
N PRO A 76 3.48 -13.45 5.37
CA PRO A 76 2.46 -14.02 6.25
C PRO A 76 3.06 -15.17 7.07
N VAL A 77 2.96 -15.06 8.39
CA VAL A 77 3.42 -16.09 9.33
C VAL A 77 2.31 -17.11 9.57
N GLY A 78 2.57 -18.37 9.24
CA GLY A 78 1.69 -19.50 9.57
C GLY A 78 0.57 -19.77 8.57
N LEU A 79 0.10 -21.02 8.58
CA LEU A 79 -0.91 -21.58 7.68
C LEU A 79 -2.29 -20.90 7.80
N SER A 80 -2.52 -20.13 8.87
CA SER A 80 -3.72 -19.34 9.13
C SER A 80 -3.86 -18.08 8.27
N ALA A 81 -2.76 -17.61 7.68
CA ALA A 81 -2.75 -16.47 6.76
C ALA A 81 -2.88 -16.89 5.28
N LEU A 82 -2.79 -18.19 4.98
CA LEU A 82 -3.16 -18.70 3.66
C LEU A 82 -4.69 -18.73 3.55
N PRO A 83 -5.26 -18.41 2.38
CA PRO A 83 -6.69 -18.57 2.16
C PRO A 83 -7.07 -20.03 2.41
N ARG A 84 -7.73 -20.29 3.55
CA ARG A 84 -8.29 -21.59 3.86
C ARG A 84 -9.36 -21.85 2.81
N LYS A 85 -9.14 -22.83 1.92
CA LYS A 85 -10.24 -23.34 1.09
C LYS A 85 -11.36 -23.73 2.06
N PRO A 86 -12.60 -23.25 1.85
CA PRO A 86 -13.70 -23.56 2.74
C PRO A 86 -13.78 -25.09 2.86
N THR A 87 -13.62 -25.59 4.07
CA THR A 87 -13.79 -27.02 4.37
C THR A 87 -15.24 -27.34 4.06
N THR A 88 -15.51 -28.03 2.96
CA THR A 88 -16.85 -28.43 2.57
C THR A 88 -17.35 -29.45 3.60
N THR A 89 -17.96 -28.97 4.68
CA THR A 89 -18.74 -29.83 5.57
C THR A 89 -19.93 -30.32 4.78
N THR A 90 -19.98 -31.64 4.57
CA THR A 90 -21.04 -32.37 3.90
C THR A 90 -22.37 -32.13 4.63
N THR A 91 -23.11 -31.10 4.22
CA THR A 91 -24.51 -30.92 4.59
C THR A 91 -25.26 -30.68 3.30
N THR A 92 -26.15 -31.61 2.97
CA THR A 92 -27.03 -31.71 1.81
C THR A 92 -28.10 -30.62 1.78
N ARG A 93 -27.69 -29.35 1.91
CA ARG A 93 -28.53 -28.19 1.60
C ARG A 93 -27.83 -27.38 0.54
N ARG A 94 -28.59 -27.00 -0.50
CA ARG A 94 -28.12 -26.17 -1.63
C ARG A 94 -27.31 -24.99 -1.05
N PRO A 95 -26.02 -24.83 -1.39
CA PRO A 95 -25.26 -23.69 -0.89
C PRO A 95 -25.91 -22.42 -1.45
N ALA A 96 -26.26 -21.49 -0.57
CA ALA A 96 -26.68 -20.14 -0.97
C ALA A 96 -25.60 -19.54 -1.90
N PRO A 97 -25.97 -18.68 -2.88
CA PRO A 97 -25.00 -18.05 -3.75
C PRO A 97 -23.97 -17.31 -2.87
N VAL A 98 -22.72 -17.72 -2.99
CA VAL A 98 -21.59 -17.12 -2.29
C VAL A 98 -21.48 -15.68 -2.79
N ARG A 99 -21.99 -14.71 -2.01
CA ARG A 99 -21.64 -13.31 -2.21
C ARG A 99 -20.13 -13.24 -2.05
N TRP A 100 -19.40 -12.98 -3.14
CA TRP A 100 -17.96 -12.74 -3.13
C TRP A 100 -17.68 -11.57 -2.17
N ARG A 101 -17.45 -11.88 -0.91
CA ARG A 101 -16.76 -11.00 0.04
C ARG A 101 -15.28 -11.27 -0.24
N PRO A 102 -14.51 -10.31 -0.79
CA PRO A 102 -13.06 -10.45 -0.83
C PRO A 102 -12.61 -10.78 0.59
N VAL A 103 -11.77 -11.80 0.74
CA VAL A 103 -11.22 -12.17 2.04
C VAL A 103 -10.29 -11.03 2.46
N ASP A 104 -10.72 -10.25 3.46
CA ASP A 104 -10.14 -8.97 3.91
C ASP A 104 -8.76 -9.09 4.61
N VAL A 105 -7.90 -10.03 4.20
CA VAL A 105 -6.67 -10.38 4.94
C VAL A 105 -5.42 -9.64 4.41
N TYR A 106 -5.53 -8.88 3.31
CA TYR A 106 -4.39 -8.16 2.72
C TYR A 106 -4.20 -6.72 3.24
N TRP A 107 -4.75 -6.39 4.41
CA TRP A 107 -4.96 -5.01 4.78
C TRP A 107 -3.92 -4.40 5.75
N GLU A 108 -3.31 -5.19 6.62
CA GLU A 108 -2.47 -4.66 7.73
C GLU A 108 -1.22 -3.84 7.31
N PRO A 109 -0.47 -4.15 6.23
CA PRO A 109 0.72 -3.36 5.86
C PRO A 109 0.38 -1.91 5.51
N HIS A 110 -0.78 -1.69 4.89
CA HIS A 110 -1.22 -0.36 4.46
C HIS A 110 -1.63 0.55 5.62
N ARG A 111 -1.91 0.01 6.80
CA ARG A 111 -2.27 0.82 7.99
C ARG A 111 -1.06 1.51 8.60
N ARG A 112 0.10 0.84 8.67
CA ARG A 112 1.33 1.46 9.22
C ARG A 112 1.80 2.63 8.35
N HIS A 113 1.88 2.40 7.05
CA HIS A 113 2.34 3.43 6.11
C HIS A 113 1.39 4.65 6.09
N ARG A 114 0.08 4.43 6.23
CA ARG A 114 -0.88 5.54 6.40
C ARG A 114 -0.69 6.30 7.69
N ARG A 115 -0.40 5.63 8.81
CA ARG A 115 -0.12 6.30 10.08
C ARG A 115 1.13 7.17 10.00
N GLU A 116 2.18 6.68 9.36
CA GLU A 116 3.40 7.46 9.10
C GLU A 116 3.11 8.66 8.20
N LEU A 117 2.33 8.48 7.14
CA LEU A 117 1.91 9.55 6.25
C LEU A 117 1.07 10.62 6.98
N TYR A 118 0.11 10.21 7.80
CA TYR A 118 -0.68 11.14 8.62
C TYR A 118 0.18 11.86 9.65
N ALA A 119 1.11 11.16 10.32
CA ALA A 119 2.04 11.80 11.25
C ALA A 119 2.89 12.87 10.54
N ASN A 120 3.35 12.61 9.33
CA ASN A 120 4.10 13.60 8.55
C ASN A 120 3.23 14.82 8.19
N PHE A 121 1.97 14.61 7.82
CA PHE A 121 1.05 15.72 7.57
C PHE A 121 0.71 16.52 8.83
N GLU A 122 0.55 15.85 9.98
CA GLU A 122 0.36 16.51 11.26
C GLU A 122 1.53 17.44 11.56
N LEU A 123 2.76 16.94 11.46
CA LEU A 123 3.97 17.73 11.66
C LEU A 123 4.09 18.90 10.67
N ALA A 124 3.74 18.68 9.41
CA ALA A 124 3.76 19.73 8.40
C ALA A 124 2.76 20.85 8.73
N LEU A 125 1.54 20.52 9.15
CA LEU A 125 0.53 21.51 9.53
C LEU A 125 0.89 22.21 10.84
N ASP A 126 1.39 21.47 11.83
CA ASP A 126 1.84 22.01 13.10
C ASP A 126 3.00 23.01 12.89
N SER A 127 3.88 22.76 11.92
CA SER A 127 4.96 23.69 11.55
C SER A 127 4.47 25.05 11.03
N GLN A 128 3.24 25.09 10.52
CA GLN A 128 2.59 26.31 10.02
C GLN A 128 1.66 26.94 11.07
N GLY A 129 1.68 26.45 12.32
CA GLY A 129 0.84 26.97 13.40
C GLY A 129 -0.62 26.50 13.34
N ILE A 130 -0.93 25.49 12.53
CA ILE A 130 -2.27 24.91 12.38
C ILE A 130 -2.33 23.62 13.22
N PRO A 131 -3.43 23.31 13.92
CA PRO A 131 -3.54 22.07 14.69
C PRO A 131 -3.64 20.85 13.77
N GLY A 132 -2.50 20.27 13.41
CA GLY A 132 -2.37 19.25 12.38
C GLY A 132 -3.22 18.01 12.66
N LYS A 133 -3.15 17.49 13.89
CA LYS A 133 -3.91 16.31 14.30
C LYS A 133 -5.43 16.47 14.09
N ARG A 134 -5.99 17.64 14.41
CA ARG A 134 -7.43 17.89 14.24
C ARG A 134 -7.79 18.03 12.77
N CYS A 135 -6.99 18.76 12.00
CA CYS A 135 -7.22 18.95 10.57
C CYS A 135 -7.14 17.65 9.76
N ILE A 136 -6.25 16.72 10.13
CA ILE A 136 -6.20 15.41 9.48
C ILE A 136 -7.42 14.55 9.83
N MET A 137 -7.86 14.56 11.09
CA MET A 137 -9.12 13.87 11.46
C MET A 137 -10.34 14.49 10.75
N HIS A 138 -10.36 15.82 10.61
CA HIS A 138 -11.38 16.53 9.84
C HIS A 138 -11.40 16.05 8.39
N ALA A 139 -10.24 16.05 7.71
CA ALA A 139 -10.11 15.59 6.33
C ALA A 139 -10.53 14.12 6.15
N ILE A 140 -10.17 13.23 7.06
CA ILE A 140 -10.56 11.81 6.99
C ILE A 140 -12.09 11.65 7.10
N CYS A 141 -12.72 12.42 7.99
CA CYS A 141 -14.17 12.40 8.17
C CYS A 141 -14.89 12.99 6.94
N GLU A 142 -14.43 14.15 6.47
CA GLU A 142 -15.00 14.92 5.38
C GLU A 142 -14.86 14.22 4.02
N ALA A 143 -13.76 13.50 3.79
CA ALA A 143 -13.48 12.77 2.53
C ALA A 143 -14.61 11.80 2.14
N LYS A 144 -15.31 11.24 3.13
CA LYS A 144 -16.41 10.31 2.88
C LYS A 144 -17.70 10.99 2.43
N LEU A 145 -17.85 12.27 2.76
CA LEU A 145 -19.05 13.07 2.51
C LEU A 145 -18.92 13.92 1.26
N VAL A 146 -17.73 14.48 1.01
CA VAL A 146 -17.49 15.44 -0.06
C VAL A 146 -17.11 14.78 -1.39
N LEU A 147 -16.42 13.62 -1.37
CA LEU A 147 -15.90 13.00 -2.59
C LEU A 147 -17.00 12.27 -3.39
N ASN A 148 -17.04 12.50 -4.71
CA ASN A 148 -17.99 11.85 -5.62
C ASN A 148 -17.73 10.35 -5.75
N PRO A 149 -18.72 9.51 -6.05
CA PRO A 149 -18.54 8.06 -6.17
C PRO A 149 -17.39 7.68 -7.13
N PRO A 150 -16.78 6.49 -6.93
CA PRO A 150 -15.57 6.13 -7.62
C PRO A 150 -15.75 6.06 -9.14
N GLY A 151 -14.74 6.52 -9.88
CA GLY A 151 -14.71 6.53 -11.34
C GLY A 151 -15.13 7.85 -11.99
N LEU A 152 -15.44 8.90 -11.23
CA LEU A 152 -15.78 10.21 -11.78
C LEU A 152 -14.57 11.15 -11.93
N SER A 153 -13.73 11.24 -10.91
CA SER A 153 -12.52 12.07 -10.92
C SER A 153 -11.35 11.28 -10.36
N LEU A 154 -10.25 11.23 -11.13
CA LEU A 154 -9.03 10.55 -10.71
C LEU A 154 -8.48 11.16 -9.42
N VAL A 155 -8.52 12.49 -9.30
CA VAL A 155 -8.02 13.20 -8.12
C VAL A 155 -8.85 12.81 -6.89
N GLU A 156 -10.17 12.80 -7.01
CA GLU A 156 -11.05 12.41 -5.91
C GLU A 156 -10.87 10.93 -5.51
N ASP A 157 -10.64 10.05 -6.48
CA ASP A 157 -10.34 8.65 -6.21
C ASP A 157 -9.00 8.45 -5.51
N VAL A 158 -7.97 9.22 -5.89
CA VAL A 158 -6.68 9.23 -5.19
C VAL A 158 -6.86 9.74 -3.76
N LEU A 159 -7.57 10.86 -3.57
CA LEU A 159 -7.84 11.41 -2.24
C LEU A 159 -8.64 10.44 -1.37
N ARG A 160 -9.63 9.75 -1.95
CA ARG A 160 -10.37 8.67 -1.29
C ARG A 160 -9.44 7.55 -0.83
N VAL A 161 -8.48 7.15 -1.66
CA VAL A 161 -7.51 6.11 -1.29
C VAL A 161 -6.61 6.59 -0.16
N ILE A 162 -6.08 7.81 -0.22
CA ILE A 162 -5.19 8.39 0.80
C ILE A 162 -5.89 8.52 2.15
N PHE A 163 -7.11 9.07 2.18
CA PHE A 163 -7.86 9.31 3.41
C PHE A 163 -8.73 8.13 3.85
N SER A 164 -8.72 7.01 3.13
CA SER A 164 -9.41 5.80 3.59
C SER A 164 -8.69 5.17 4.78
N TYR A 165 -9.45 4.85 5.83
CA TYR A 165 -9.01 4.06 6.98
C TYR A 165 -9.88 2.79 7.16
N PRO A 166 -9.73 1.78 6.28
CA PRO A 166 -10.08 0.37 6.55
C PRO A 166 -10.15 -0.08 8.01
N ALA A 167 -11.19 -0.80 8.42
CA ALA A 167 -11.27 -1.41 9.75
C ALA A 167 -10.30 -2.60 9.91
N SER A 168 -9.59 -2.69 11.04
CA SER A 168 -8.81 -3.88 11.43
C SER A 168 -9.64 -4.80 12.28
N LEU A 169 -9.52 -6.10 12.07
CA LEU A 169 -10.16 -7.12 12.90
C LEU A 169 -9.50 -7.25 14.29
N ASN A 170 -8.22 -6.85 14.44
CA ASN A 170 -7.41 -7.10 15.64
C ASN A 170 -6.66 -5.88 16.19
N ALA A 171 -6.73 -4.70 15.56
CA ALA A 171 -6.01 -3.53 16.05
C ALA A 171 -6.87 -2.71 17.01
N THR A 172 -6.24 -2.20 18.06
CA THR A 172 -6.82 -1.22 18.98
C THR A 172 -7.30 0.00 18.19
N SER A 173 -8.54 0.43 18.44
CA SER A 173 -9.15 1.58 17.77
C SER A 173 -8.30 2.83 17.96
N ASP A 174 -7.78 3.38 16.88
CA ASP A 174 -6.99 4.62 16.90
C ASP A 174 -7.87 5.88 16.76
N HIS A 175 -7.30 7.07 16.96
CA HIS A 175 -8.02 8.31 16.69
C HIS A 175 -8.44 8.44 15.21
N TYR A 176 -7.63 7.94 14.27
CA TYR A 176 -8.00 7.92 12.85
C TYR A 176 -9.12 6.91 12.52
N ASP A 177 -9.19 5.78 13.24
CA ASP A 177 -10.31 4.82 13.12
C ASP A 177 -11.63 5.51 13.44
N ARG A 178 -11.65 6.26 14.55
CA ARG A 178 -12.85 6.98 15.00
C ARG A 178 -13.25 8.05 13.99
N ALA A 179 -12.29 8.81 13.46
CA ALA A 179 -12.54 9.81 12.43
C ALA A 179 -13.15 9.20 11.15
N TYR A 180 -12.63 8.07 10.68
CA TYR A 180 -13.13 7.41 9.46
C TYR A 180 -14.50 6.75 9.61
N HIS A 181 -14.82 6.26 10.82
CA HIS A 181 -16.12 5.68 11.13
C HIS A 181 -17.20 6.73 11.41
N HIS A 182 -16.81 7.96 11.71
CA HIS A 182 -17.74 9.08 11.83
C HIS A 182 -18.44 9.36 10.48
N ARG A 183 -19.70 9.79 10.52
CA ARG A 183 -20.54 9.92 9.31
C ARG A 183 -21.19 11.29 9.13
N SER A 184 -21.15 12.17 10.11
CA SER A 184 -21.87 13.45 10.06
C SER A 184 -21.21 14.43 11.01
N ASP A 185 -21.28 15.72 10.69
CA ASP A 185 -20.82 16.82 11.56
C ASP A 185 -19.31 16.78 11.88
N CYS A 186 -18.50 16.63 10.83
CA CYS A 186 -17.04 16.60 10.93
C CYS A 186 -16.48 17.93 11.48
N ASP A 187 -17.09 19.06 11.10
CA ASP A 187 -16.65 20.42 11.43
C ASP A 187 -16.73 20.71 12.94
N SER A 188 -17.84 20.31 13.59
CA SER A 188 -18.00 20.45 15.04
C SER A 188 -17.13 19.47 15.82
N THR A 189 -16.96 18.24 15.30
CA THR A 189 -16.22 17.16 15.97
C THR A 189 -14.71 17.38 15.92
N TYR A 190 -14.21 17.90 14.79
CA TYR A 190 -12.80 18.13 14.53
C TYR A 190 -12.58 19.55 13.98
N PRO A 191 -12.63 20.58 14.84
CA PRO A 191 -12.50 21.96 14.39
C PRO A 191 -11.13 22.21 13.78
N CYS A 192 -11.11 22.65 12.52
CA CYS A 192 -9.93 23.02 11.74
C CYS A 192 -10.20 24.36 11.02
N PRO A 193 -9.21 25.27 10.92
CA PRO A 193 -9.42 26.59 10.31
C PRO A 193 -9.77 26.55 8.81
N PHE A 194 -9.47 25.46 8.09
CA PHE A 194 -9.80 25.28 6.68
C PHE A 194 -10.02 23.80 6.34
N SER A 195 -10.78 23.54 5.27
CA SER A 195 -10.93 22.18 4.72
C SER A 195 -9.72 21.83 3.86
N LEU A 196 -8.94 20.83 4.30
CA LEU A 196 -7.77 20.33 3.57
C LEU A 196 -8.16 19.72 2.22
N LEU A 197 -9.35 19.11 2.12
CA LEU A 197 -9.86 18.53 0.89
C LEU A 197 -10.18 19.60 -0.14
N HIS A 198 -10.85 20.68 0.26
CA HIS A 198 -11.14 21.79 -0.64
C HIS A 198 -9.87 22.46 -1.15
N LEU A 199 -8.85 22.61 -0.30
CA LEU A 199 -7.54 23.14 -0.72
C LEU A 199 -6.88 22.25 -1.79
N LEU A 200 -6.90 20.93 -1.60
CA LEU A 200 -6.31 19.98 -2.54
C LEU A 200 -7.08 19.88 -3.86
N LEU A 201 -8.40 20.00 -3.83
CA LEU A 201 -9.25 19.95 -5.03
C LEU A 201 -9.18 21.26 -5.82
N ASN A 202 -9.09 22.41 -5.15
CA ASN A 202 -9.08 23.72 -5.78
C ASN A 202 -7.68 24.20 -6.20
N TYR A 203 -6.61 23.48 -5.85
CA TYR A 203 -5.25 23.83 -6.28
C TYR A 203 -5.12 23.97 -7.81
N ASN A 204 -5.92 23.22 -8.58
CA ASN A 204 -5.91 23.28 -10.04
C ASN A 204 -6.53 24.56 -10.63
N ASN A 205 -7.24 25.36 -9.83
CA ASN A 205 -7.98 26.53 -10.30
C ASN A 205 -7.27 27.87 -10.02
N GLY A 206 -6.06 27.86 -9.44
CA GLY A 206 -5.32 29.07 -9.03
C GLY A 206 -3.98 29.28 -9.73
N GLY A 207 -3.76 28.63 -10.88
CA GLY A 207 -2.48 28.64 -11.60
C GLY A 207 -2.38 29.57 -12.80
N ASP A 208 -3.42 30.36 -13.11
CA ASP A 208 -3.45 31.26 -14.27
C ASP A 208 -3.78 32.69 -13.83
N GLU A 209 -2.81 33.40 -13.23
CA GLU A 209 -2.76 34.87 -13.29
C GLU A 209 -1.31 35.37 -13.38
#